data_AF-A0A4P7UB72-F1
#
_entry.id   AF-A0A4P7UB72-F1
#
_cell.length_a   1.000
_cell.length_b   1.000
_cell.length_c   1.000
_cell.angle_alpha   90.00
_cell.angle_beta   90.00
_cell.angle_gamma   90.00
#
_symmetry.space_group_name_H-M   'P 1'
#
loop_
_entity.id
_entity.type
_entity.pdbx_description
1 polymer ?
#
loop_
_entity_poly.entity_id
_entity_poly.type
_entity_poly.pdbx_seq_one_letter_code
_entity_poly.pdbx_strand_id
1 'polypeptide(L)'
;MRAVNHVGVSVRDVAVARDFFIHALGAHDHGGFSWPVGTGPADESLALSGTSAEVALLRTETAFIELLAFGSPTPGERPHGAPGVESLVWAVADVPAALGLVPRRTRRRRGPTEPAAG
;
A
#
# COMPACT_ATOMS: atom_id res chain seq x y z
N MET A 1 -19.85 -15.02 -8.45
CA MET A 1 -18.86 -14.38 -7.55
C MET A 1 -19.29 -14.67 -6.11
N ARG A 2 -18.38 -15.11 -5.23
CA ARG A 2 -18.74 -15.50 -3.83
C ARG A 2 -18.36 -14.44 -2.80
N ALA A 3 -17.15 -13.89 -2.90
CA ALA A 3 -16.65 -12.79 -2.08
C ALA A 3 -15.40 -12.18 -2.74
N VAL A 4 -14.96 -11.02 -2.26
CA VAL A 4 -13.61 -10.51 -2.53
C VAL A 4 -12.65 -11.23 -1.58
N ASN A 5 -11.65 -11.90 -2.12
CA ASN A 5 -10.65 -12.61 -1.29
C ASN A 5 -9.65 -11.62 -0.68
N HIS A 6 -9.03 -10.80 -1.51
CA HIS A 6 -8.05 -9.81 -1.07
C HIS A 6 -7.97 -8.59 -1.99
N VAL A 7 -7.32 -7.55 -1.49
CA VAL A 7 -6.83 -6.43 -2.30
C VAL A 7 -5.31 -6.34 -2.11
N GLY A 8 -4.58 -6.32 -3.23
CA GLY A 8 -3.14 -6.04 -3.25
C GLY A 8 -2.85 -4.55 -3.32
N VAL A 9 -1.93 -4.06 -2.48
CA VAL A 9 -1.51 -2.66 -2.40
C VAL A 9 0.01 -2.59 -2.45
N SER A 10 0.55 -1.97 -3.50
CA SER A 10 1.98 -1.66 -3.53
C SER A 10 2.32 -0.56 -2.52
N VAL A 11 3.30 -0.82 -1.67
CA VAL A 11 3.77 0.10 -0.64
C VAL A 11 5.27 0.33 -0.77
N ARG A 12 5.76 1.45 -0.24
CA ARG A 12 7.21 1.72 -0.23
C ARG A 12 7.94 0.89 0.82
N ASP A 13 7.30 0.66 1.96
CA ASP A 13 7.87 0.01 3.14
C ASP A 13 6.76 -0.83 3.79
N VAL A 14 6.96 -2.15 3.84
CA VAL A 14 5.97 -3.08 4.39
C VAL A 14 5.80 -2.89 5.88
N ALA A 15 6.87 -2.63 6.63
CA ALA A 15 6.81 -2.49 8.08
C ALA A 15 5.98 -1.26 8.48
N VAL A 16 6.22 -0.12 7.82
CA VAL A 16 5.46 1.11 8.07
C VAL A 16 3.99 0.94 7.67
N ALA A 17 3.72 0.31 6.52
CA ALA A 17 2.35 0.07 6.09
C ALA A 17 1.61 -0.89 7.02
N ARG A 18 2.28 -1.96 7.45
CA ARG A 18 1.74 -2.95 8.37
C ARG A 18 1.37 -2.33 9.72
N ASP A 19 2.24 -1.49 10.27
CA ASP A 19 1.96 -0.76 11.52
C ASP A 19 0.67 0.07 11.39
N PHE A 20 0.53 0.82 10.29
CA PHE A 20 -0.68 1.59 10.01
C PHE A 20 -1.94 0.72 9.94
N PHE A 21 -1.94 -0.34 9.13
CA PHE A 21 -3.14 -1.17 8.95
C PHE A 21 -3.51 -1.93 10.22
N ILE A 22 -2.54 -2.40 11.00
CA ILE A 22 -2.80 -3.14 12.24
C ILE A 22 -3.22 -2.18 13.35
N HIS A 23 -2.40 -1.18 13.65
CA HIS A 23 -2.57 -0.38 14.86
C HIS A 23 -3.54 0.79 14.68
N ALA A 24 -3.67 1.36 13.49
CA ALA A 24 -4.65 2.43 13.25
C ALA A 24 -6.01 1.91 12.76
N LEU A 25 -6.01 0.82 11.97
CA LEU A 25 -7.23 0.30 11.32
C LEU A 25 -7.72 -1.05 11.87
N GLY A 26 -6.97 -1.69 12.78
CA GLY A 26 -7.40 -2.91 13.45
C GLY A 26 -7.31 -4.18 12.59
N ALA A 27 -6.51 -4.17 11.51
CA ALA A 27 -6.21 -5.41 10.79
C ALA A 27 -5.37 -6.35 11.66
N HIS A 28 -5.36 -7.64 11.32
CA HIS A 28 -4.55 -8.66 11.99
C HIS A 28 -3.42 -9.11 11.08
N ASP A 29 -2.24 -9.38 11.66
CA ASP A 29 -1.17 -10.04 10.93
C ASP A 29 -1.57 -11.47 10.53
N HIS A 30 -1.27 -11.83 9.29
CA HIS A 30 -1.45 -13.17 8.75
C HIS A 30 -0.16 -13.75 8.16
N GLY A 31 0.99 -13.16 8.50
CA GLY A 31 2.30 -13.58 8.03
C GLY A 31 2.72 -12.84 6.76
N GLY A 32 3.62 -13.46 6.01
CA GLY A 32 4.20 -12.83 4.84
C GLY A 32 5.16 -13.75 4.13
N PHE A 33 5.65 -13.29 2.98
CA PHE A 33 6.64 -13.99 2.18
C PHE A 33 7.42 -12.97 1.37
N SER A 34 8.47 -13.43 0.71
CA SER A 34 9.23 -12.60 -0.23
C SER A 34 9.68 -13.47 -1.38
N TRP A 35 9.93 -12.86 -2.53
CA TRP A 35 10.59 -13.54 -3.63
C TRP A 35 11.74 -12.69 -4.19
N PRO A 36 12.88 -13.32 -4.53
CA PRO A 36 13.96 -12.66 -5.25
C PRO A 36 13.67 -12.63 -6.77
N VAL A 37 14.47 -11.84 -7.48
CA VAL A 37 14.55 -11.84 -8.95
C VAL A 37 14.83 -13.25 -9.47
N GLY A 38 14.15 -13.63 -10.55
CA GLY A 38 14.27 -14.97 -11.16
C GLY A 38 13.26 -15.99 -10.63
N THR A 39 12.31 -15.56 -9.79
CA THR A 39 11.20 -16.40 -9.34
C THR A 39 10.14 -16.48 -10.44
N GLY A 40 10.29 -17.46 -11.34
CA GLY A 40 9.43 -17.65 -12.53
C GLY A 40 7.93 -17.52 -12.27
N PRO A 41 7.35 -18.24 -11.29
CA PRO A 41 5.92 -18.13 -11.00
C PRO A 41 5.45 -16.72 -10.59
N ALA A 42 6.30 -15.94 -9.93
CA ALA A 42 5.96 -14.56 -9.56
C ALA A 42 5.97 -13.63 -10.78
N ASP A 43 6.97 -13.78 -11.63
CA ASP A 43 7.09 -13.06 -12.91
C ASP A 43 5.88 -13.37 -13.82
N GLU A 44 5.54 -14.65 -13.96
CA GLU A 44 4.38 -15.12 -14.72
C GLU A 44 3.08 -14.55 -14.17
N SER A 45 2.86 -14.60 -12.85
CA SER A 45 1.64 -14.09 -12.22
C SER A 45 1.46 -12.58 -12.40
N LEU A 46 2.56 -11.83 -12.52
CA LEU A 46 2.54 -10.37 -12.69
C LEU A 46 2.59 -9.95 -14.16
N ALA A 47 2.75 -10.89 -15.09
CA ALA A 47 3.06 -10.62 -16.50
C ALA A 47 4.26 -9.66 -16.66
N LEU A 48 5.26 -9.81 -15.79
CA LEU A 48 6.49 -9.03 -15.76
C LEU A 48 7.68 -9.98 -15.75
N SER A 49 8.89 -9.44 -15.87
CA SER A 49 10.13 -10.20 -15.74
C SER A 49 11.05 -9.57 -14.71
N GLY A 50 11.83 -10.40 -14.02
CA GLY A 50 12.83 -9.97 -13.07
C GLY A 50 12.22 -9.25 -11.86
N THR A 51 11.08 -9.72 -11.37
CA THR A 51 10.40 -9.13 -10.23
C THR A 51 11.00 -9.59 -8.91
N SER A 52 10.97 -8.71 -7.91
CA SER A 52 11.24 -9.07 -6.52
C SER A 52 10.37 -8.24 -5.60
N ALA A 53 9.89 -8.83 -4.51
CA ALA A 53 9.13 -8.10 -3.50
C ALA A 53 9.22 -8.76 -2.12
N GLU A 54 9.00 -7.93 -1.10
CA GLU A 54 8.59 -8.33 0.24
C GLU A 54 7.07 -8.14 0.37
N VAL A 55 6.40 -9.12 0.98
CA VAL A 55 4.95 -9.15 1.14
C VAL A 55 4.55 -9.40 2.57
N ALA A 56 3.65 -8.56 3.10
CA ALA A 56 2.87 -8.87 4.29
C ALA A 56 1.42 -9.18 3.91
N LEU A 57 0.88 -10.25 4.48
CA LEU A 57 -0.53 -10.60 4.40
C LEU A 57 -1.20 -10.18 5.70
N LEU A 58 -2.18 -9.31 5.57
CA LEU A 58 -3.03 -8.89 6.68
C LEU A 58 -4.44 -9.43 6.47
N ARG A 59 -5.17 -9.58 7.57
CA ARG A 59 -6.53 -10.09 7.57
C ARG A 59 -7.48 -9.12 8.28
N THR A 60 -8.66 -8.98 7.70
CA THR A 60 -9.86 -8.42 8.33
C THR A 60 -10.83 -9.55 8.69
N GLU A 61 -12.01 -9.23 9.20
CA GLU A 61 -13.03 -10.26 9.40
C GLU A 61 -13.42 -10.98 8.10
N THR A 62 -13.46 -10.27 6.96
CA THR A 62 -14.10 -10.76 5.72
C THR A 62 -13.18 -10.91 4.51
N ALA A 63 -11.99 -10.28 4.53
CA ALA A 63 -11.05 -10.27 3.42
C ALA A 63 -9.59 -10.12 3.90
N PHE A 64 -8.65 -10.37 3.00
CA PHE A 64 -7.22 -10.10 3.22
C PHE A 64 -6.79 -8.78 2.56
N ILE A 65 -5.69 -8.23 3.06
CA ILE A 65 -4.93 -7.17 2.40
C ILE A 65 -3.52 -7.72 2.17
N GLU A 66 -3.04 -7.63 0.94
CA GLU A 66 -1.67 -7.97 0.59
C GLU A 66 -0.87 -6.68 0.38
N LEU A 67 0.15 -6.44 1.19
CA LEU A 67 1.03 -5.27 1.11
C LEU A 67 2.32 -5.67 0.43
N LEU A 68 2.63 -5.08 -0.73
CA LEU A 68 3.78 -5.48 -1.56
C LEU A 68 4.79 -4.33 -1.67
N ALA A 69 6.00 -4.52 -1.13
CA ALA A 69 7.12 -3.63 -1.43
C ALA A 69 8.01 -4.27 -2.50
N PHE A 70 7.90 -3.77 -3.72
CA PHE A 70 8.68 -4.24 -4.86
C PHE A 70 10.11 -3.67 -4.84
N GLY A 71 11.09 -4.57 -4.84
CA GLY A 71 12.50 -4.23 -5.05
C GLY A 71 12.87 -4.12 -6.53
N SER A 72 12.15 -4.84 -7.40
CA SER A 72 12.33 -4.80 -8.85
C SER A 72 11.04 -5.22 -9.57
N PRO A 73 10.63 -4.53 -10.66
CA PRO A 73 10.94 -3.12 -10.88
C PRO A 73 10.37 -2.27 -9.74
N THR A 74 11.03 -1.18 -9.38
CA THR A 74 10.48 -0.25 -8.38
C THR A 74 9.24 0.46 -8.95
N PRO A 75 8.09 0.47 -8.25
CA PRO A 75 6.88 1.13 -8.73
C PRO A 75 7.07 2.64 -8.86
N GLY A 76 6.58 3.21 -9.96
CA GLY A 76 6.52 4.66 -10.17
C GLY A 76 5.38 5.33 -9.41
N GLU A 77 5.40 6.66 -9.33
CA GLU A 77 4.27 7.42 -8.77
C GLU A 77 3.08 7.40 -9.74
N ARG A 78 1.87 7.22 -9.19
CA ARG A 78 0.64 7.34 -9.97
C ARG A 78 0.33 8.82 -10.23
N PRO A 79 0.07 9.23 -11.49
CA PRO A 79 -0.39 10.59 -11.79
C PRO A 79 -1.74 10.89 -11.11
N HIS A 80 -1.88 12.11 -10.59
CA HIS A 80 -3.14 12.56 -10.01
C HIS A 80 -4.27 12.56 -11.06
N GLY A 81 -5.43 12.01 -10.72
CA GLY A 81 -6.60 11.94 -11.61
C GLY A 81 -6.52 10.89 -12.72
N ALA A 82 -5.46 10.07 -12.77
CA ALA A 82 -5.43 8.91 -13.66
C ALA A 82 -6.56 7.92 -13.30
N PRO A 83 -7.19 7.24 -14.27
CA PRO A 83 -8.22 6.24 -14.00
C PRO A 83 -7.67 5.02 -13.22
N GLY A 84 -8.55 4.35 -12.46
CA GLY A 84 -8.22 3.15 -11.66
C GLY A 84 -8.54 3.30 -10.18
N VAL A 85 -8.14 2.34 -9.33
CA VAL A 85 -8.42 2.34 -7.88
C VAL A 85 -7.82 3.59 -7.20
N GLU A 86 -8.66 4.39 -6.54
CA GLU A 86 -8.23 5.65 -5.91
C GLU A 86 -8.05 5.51 -4.39
N SER A 87 -8.97 4.83 -3.72
CA SER A 87 -8.97 4.70 -2.27
C SER A 87 -9.57 3.39 -1.80
N LEU A 88 -9.13 2.94 -0.63
CA LEU A 88 -9.83 1.96 0.19
C LEU A 88 -10.52 2.71 1.33
N VAL A 89 -11.77 2.34 1.61
CA VAL A 89 -12.55 2.95 2.70
C VAL A 89 -12.69 1.93 3.83
N TRP A 90 -12.46 2.39 5.05
CA TRP A 90 -12.52 1.56 6.24
C TRP A 90 -13.65 2.01 7.16
N ALA A 91 -14.48 1.07 7.60
CA ALA A 91 -15.38 1.30 8.69
C ALA A 91 -14.61 1.15 10.01
N VAL A 92 -14.66 2.16 10.86
CA VAL A 92 -14.07 2.16 12.20
C VAL A 92 -15.12 2.53 13.22
N ALA A 93 -14.97 2.07 14.46
CA ALA A 93 -15.90 2.38 15.54
C ALA A 93 -15.87 3.88 15.92
N ASP A 94 -14.70 4.51 15.88
CA ASP A 94 -14.48 5.91 16.23
C ASP A 94 -13.47 6.54 15.25
N VAL A 95 -13.97 7.47 14.42
CA VAL A 95 -13.14 8.16 13.40
C VAL A 95 -12.11 9.10 14.03
N PRO A 96 -12.44 10.01 14.96
CA PRO A 96 -11.45 10.81 15.68
C PRO A 96 -10.32 9.99 16.33
N ALA A 97 -10.65 8.88 17.00
CA ALA A 97 -9.66 8.02 17.64
C ALA A 97 -8.73 7.38 16.61
N ALA A 98 -9.28 6.81 15.53
CA ALA A 98 -8.49 6.24 14.44
C ALA A 98 -7.55 7.28 13.81
N LEU A 99 -8.04 8.50 13.56
CA LEU A 99 -7.23 9.60 13.03
C LEU A 99 -6.12 10.05 13.98
N GLY A 100 -6.28 9.88 15.29
CA GLY A 100 -5.26 10.14 16.29
C GLY A 100 -4.08 9.16 16.22
N LEU A 101 -4.31 7.95 15.69
CA LEU A 101 -3.31 6.90 15.53
C LEU A 101 -2.56 7.00 14.19
N VAL A 102 -3.13 7.68 13.20
CA VAL A 102 -2.48 7.85 11.90
C VAL A 102 -1.32 8.86 12.02
N PRO A 103 -0.08 8.48 11.66
CA PRO A 103 1.04 9.43 11.65
C PRO A 103 0.72 10.63 10.76
N ARG A 104 0.69 11.83 11.35
CA ARG A 104 0.47 13.06 10.59
C ARG A 104 1.68 13.30 9.69
N ARG A 105 1.49 13.22 8.37
CA ARG A 105 2.46 13.79 7.44
C ARG A 105 2.63 15.27 7.77
N THR A 106 3.81 15.67 8.22
CA THR A 106 4.18 17.09 8.23
C THR A 106 4.07 17.59 6.78
N ARG A 107 3.09 18.43 6.50
CA ARG A 107 2.97 19.12 5.21
C ARG A 107 4.27 19.89 5.01
N ARG A 108 5.13 19.47 4.07
CA ARG A 108 6.19 20.36 3.58
C ARG A 108 5.47 21.58 3.01
N ARG A 109 5.71 22.77 3.58
CA ARG A 109 5.24 24.03 3.00
C ARG A 109 5.70 24.06 1.54
N ARG A 110 4.77 24.21 0.59
CA ARG A 110 5.13 24.71 -0.74
C ARG A 110 5.81 26.05 -0.52
N GLY A 111 7.06 26.18 -0.94
CA GLY A 111 7.71 27.49 -1.03
C GLY A 111 6.92 28.40 -1.99
N PRO A 112 6.98 29.72 -1.81
CA PRO A 112 6.32 30.64 -2.71
C PRO A 112 6.81 30.41 -4.15
N THR A 113 5.88 30.30 -5.09
CA THR A 113 6.17 30.34 -6.52
C THR A 113 6.74 31.71 -6.84
N GLU A 114 8.00 31.72 -7.28
CA GLU A 114 8.67 32.92 -7.77
C GLU A 114 7.94 33.41 -9.02
N PRO A 115 7.58 34.72 -9.12
CA PRO A 115 6.93 35.23 -10.32
C PRO A 115 7.90 35.16 -11.50
N ALA A 116 7.39 34.73 -12.66
CA ALA A 116 8.14 34.73 -13.90
C ALA A 116 8.66 36.14 -14.19
N ALA A 117 9.97 36.26 -14.39
CA ALA A 117 10.61 37.48 -14.86
C ALA A 117 10.05 37.82 -16.25
N GLY A 118 9.49 39.03 -16.37
CA GLY A 118 9.12 39.64 -17.65
C GLY A 118 10.31 40.23 -18.39
#